data_AF-A0A317ZIX7-F1
#
_entry.id   AF-A0A317ZIX7-F1
#
_cell.length_a   1.000
_cell.length_b   1.000
_cell.length_c   1.000
_cell.angle_alpha   90.00
_cell.angle_beta   90.00
_cell.angle_gamma   90.00
#
_symmetry.space_group_name_H-M   'P 1'
#
loop_
_entity.id
_entity.type
_entity.pdbx_description
1 polymer ?
#
loop_
_entity_poly.entity_id
_entity_poly.type
_entity_poly.pdbx_seq_one_letter_code
_entity_poly.pdbx_strand_id
1 'polypeptide(L)'
;MHHTIKFLTGLAATLLSLNCHAGSFQEASQHLDTDGSLVAFMDFKGDGKEIGDQLNAIYADILKATPEMMPIPIDFNQLFDSLGFGSFESIGISSKELGPGLHVNRSVGLFNGKPEGLFGLYQMEGAGPTKFEAAHLAPADAHVAGSGPVNLAPLAESYRTIMMQTMGPMGEKIVQSHMAMPILGTELTPESLIEELSGYWNIAYKIDLSNAEQPEFTAWACVKGGAGIVAKLKPLSESMPVVFKESNGTLTADFSALTKEAKMGLFLEARPNGDLVLYTDATWTDQSEGPRLVETPEYKDMTKDLPTEAIWYSYSAGIDLMDSFKSELSTDPMMGTYYDAIMKAYGLLLADFYKPTASAAYYEGDALVSVSYGSYSYKQAIMLVPSTIVGVYAGIGFSTYRAFQSLDQVSAVSQEKAVTNNLRQIASAADQYFLEEGKAEVTIEDLVGPGKYIRSLEPVAGESYEGMVIKTTDTEISVTLGNGEIIAIDF
;
A
#
# COMPACT_ATOMS: atom_id res chain seq x y z
N MET A 1 -4.70 25.43 32.02
CA MET A 1 -3.66 25.06 31.05
C MET A 1 -2.73 23.90 31.49
N HIS A 2 -3.00 23.21 32.61
CA HIS A 2 -2.21 22.05 33.07
C HIS A 2 -2.97 20.70 32.98
N HIS A 3 -4.19 20.71 32.42
CA HIS A 3 -5.04 19.51 32.31
C HIS A 3 -5.15 18.95 30.88
N THR A 4 -4.79 19.70 29.85
CA THR A 4 -4.93 19.27 28.45
C THR A 4 -3.70 18.52 27.93
N ILE A 5 -2.51 18.76 28.50
CA ILE A 5 -1.24 18.14 28.06
C ILE A 5 -1.11 16.68 28.55
N LYS A 6 -1.79 16.30 29.64
CA LYS A 6 -1.84 14.89 30.08
C LYS A 6 -2.77 14.01 29.24
N PHE A 7 -3.66 14.60 28.45
CA PHE A 7 -4.63 13.85 27.64
C PHE A 7 -3.99 13.30 26.33
N LEU A 8 -3.04 14.03 25.74
CA LEU A 8 -2.32 13.62 24.52
C LEU A 8 -1.08 12.77 24.78
N THR A 9 -0.41 12.94 25.93
CA THR A 9 0.70 12.04 26.34
C THR A 9 0.22 10.76 27.02
N GLY A 10 -1.03 10.69 27.47
CA GLY A 10 -1.67 9.46 27.95
C GLY A 10 -2.17 8.54 26.84
N LEU A 11 -2.55 9.08 25.67
CA LEU A 11 -3.08 8.27 24.56
C LEU A 11 -1.99 7.44 23.86
N ALA A 12 -0.76 7.96 23.79
CA ALA A 12 0.37 7.28 23.13
C ALA A 12 1.10 6.26 24.03
N ALA A 13 0.84 6.23 25.34
CA ALA A 13 1.59 5.41 26.30
C ALA A 13 0.76 4.35 27.04
N THR A 14 -0.54 4.23 26.77
CA THR A 14 -1.42 3.25 27.46
C THR A 14 -2.03 2.17 26.56
N LEU A 15 -1.63 2.10 25.29
CA LEU A 15 -2.07 1.06 24.33
C LEU A 15 -1.28 -0.27 24.40
N LEU A 16 -0.53 -0.50 25.49
CA LEU A 16 0.20 -1.76 25.71
C LEU A 16 -0.21 -2.42 27.03
N SER A 17 -1.51 -2.58 27.25
CA SER A 17 -1.98 -3.73 28.02
C SER A 17 -2.34 -4.84 27.04
N LEU A 18 -1.31 -5.47 26.45
CA LEU A 18 -1.45 -6.74 25.75
C LEU A 18 -1.91 -7.78 26.79
N ASN A 19 -3.22 -7.93 26.97
CA ASN A 19 -3.77 -9.16 27.51
C ASN A 19 -3.56 -10.22 26.42
N CYS A 20 -2.35 -10.78 26.37
CA CYS A 20 -2.08 -11.96 25.56
C CYS A 20 -2.99 -13.08 26.08
N HIS A 21 -4.06 -13.40 25.36
CA HIS A 21 -4.85 -14.57 25.71
C HIS A 21 -3.99 -15.80 25.44
N ALA A 22 -3.68 -16.59 26.48
CA ALA A 22 -2.77 -17.72 26.37
C ALA A 22 -3.19 -18.75 25.28
N GLY A 23 -4.48 -18.80 24.95
CA GLY A 23 -5.02 -19.67 23.89
C GLY A 23 -4.65 -19.23 22.47
N SER A 24 -4.80 -17.95 22.12
CA SER A 24 -4.50 -17.43 20.78
C SER A 24 -3.00 -17.48 20.48
N PHE A 25 -2.15 -17.19 21.48
CA PHE A 25 -0.71 -17.41 21.35
C PHE A 25 -0.34 -18.88 21.17
N GLN A 26 -0.95 -19.79 21.93
CA GLN A 26 -0.68 -21.22 21.79
C GLN A 26 -1.07 -21.74 20.41
N GLU A 27 -2.19 -21.29 19.85
CA GLU A 27 -2.60 -21.61 18.48
C GLU A 27 -1.63 -21.03 17.46
N ALA A 28 -1.35 -19.72 17.51
CA ALA A 28 -0.41 -19.08 16.58
C ALA A 28 0.98 -19.73 16.63
N SER A 29 1.46 -20.11 17.82
CA SER A 29 2.78 -20.72 18.00
C SER A 29 2.95 -22.08 17.31
N GLN A 30 1.85 -22.78 16.96
CA GLN A 30 1.90 -24.04 16.22
C GLN A 30 2.35 -23.84 14.76
N HIS A 31 2.15 -22.63 14.22
CA HIS A 31 2.52 -22.29 12.85
C HIS A 31 3.87 -21.56 12.76
N LEU A 32 4.43 -21.11 13.89
CA LEU A 32 5.65 -20.30 13.96
C LEU A 32 6.90 -21.10 14.33
N ASP A 33 8.06 -20.62 13.89
CA ASP A 33 9.37 -21.13 14.28
C ASP A 33 9.78 -20.51 15.63
N THR A 34 9.34 -21.13 16.73
CA THR A 34 9.55 -20.61 18.09
C THR A 34 10.98 -20.70 18.61
N ASP A 35 11.86 -21.43 17.90
CA ASP A 35 13.28 -21.55 18.18
C ASP A 35 14.14 -20.55 17.37
N GLY A 36 13.51 -19.59 16.71
CA GLY A 36 14.15 -18.58 15.86
C GLY A 36 14.72 -17.35 16.59
N SER A 37 15.24 -16.43 15.78
CA SER A 37 15.80 -15.13 16.21
C SER A 37 14.74 -14.08 16.57
N LEU A 38 13.50 -14.31 16.12
CA LEU A 38 12.32 -13.50 16.40
C LEU A 38 11.12 -14.42 16.54
N VAL A 39 10.33 -14.16 17.57
CA VAL A 39 8.93 -14.55 17.67
C VAL A 39 8.21 -13.32 18.19
N ALA A 40 7.22 -12.83 17.45
CA ALA A 40 6.37 -11.75 17.89
C ALA A 40 4.91 -12.18 17.71
N PHE A 41 4.08 -11.75 18.64
CA PHE A 41 2.66 -12.05 18.64
C PHE A 41 1.91 -10.82 19.11
N MET A 42 0.83 -10.49 18.40
CA MET A 42 -0.09 -9.42 18.78
C MET A 42 -1.50 -9.97 18.70
N ASP A 43 -2.20 -9.82 19.82
CA ASP A 43 -3.61 -10.15 19.95
C ASP A 43 -4.41 -8.88 19.69
N PHE A 44 -5.43 -8.97 18.84
CA PHE A 44 -6.35 -7.89 18.49
C PHE A 44 -7.79 -8.22 18.89
N LYS A 45 -8.01 -9.33 19.60
CA LYS A 45 -9.35 -9.80 19.94
C LYS A 45 -10.07 -8.77 20.82
N GLY A 46 -11.03 -8.08 20.22
CA GLY A 46 -11.81 -7.03 20.86
C GLY A 46 -11.28 -5.61 20.63
N ASP A 47 -10.06 -5.45 20.10
CA ASP A 47 -9.44 -4.14 19.86
C ASP A 47 -10.21 -3.32 18.82
N GLY A 48 -10.67 -3.96 17.74
CA GLY A 48 -11.48 -3.29 16.72
C GLY A 48 -12.75 -2.67 17.30
N LYS A 49 -13.39 -3.36 18.26
CA LYS A 49 -14.55 -2.84 19.00
C LYS A 49 -14.17 -1.71 19.95
N GLU A 50 -13.06 -1.84 20.67
CA GLU A 50 -12.60 -0.78 21.57
C GLU A 50 -12.27 0.52 20.80
N ILE A 51 -11.51 0.40 19.72
CA ILE A 51 -11.17 1.53 18.83
C ILE A 51 -12.44 2.11 18.21
N GLY A 52 -13.36 1.27 17.73
CA GLY A 52 -14.65 1.69 17.20
C GLY A 52 -15.49 2.46 18.23
N ASP A 53 -15.58 1.98 19.47
CA ASP A 53 -16.27 2.65 20.58
C ASP A 53 -15.61 4.01 20.90
N GLN A 54 -14.28 4.11 20.89
CA GLN A 54 -13.55 5.37 21.10
C GLN A 54 -13.78 6.38 19.96
N LEU A 55 -13.70 5.94 18.71
CA LEU A 55 -13.95 6.80 17.54
C LEU A 55 -15.41 7.28 17.49
N ASN A 56 -16.36 6.41 17.83
CA ASN A 56 -17.77 6.78 17.99
C ASN A 56 -17.93 7.87 19.06
N ALA A 57 -17.23 7.78 20.19
CA ALA A 57 -17.26 8.80 21.24
C ALA A 57 -16.64 10.14 20.78
N ILE A 58 -15.48 10.10 20.11
CA ILE A 58 -14.82 11.29 19.55
C ILE A 58 -15.74 11.99 18.54
N TYR A 59 -16.36 11.22 17.64
CA TYR A 59 -17.26 11.76 16.65
C TYR A 59 -18.50 12.41 17.27
N ALA A 60 -19.08 11.78 18.31
CA ALA A 60 -20.18 12.37 19.06
C ALA A 60 -19.80 13.69 19.75
N ASP A 61 -18.56 13.82 20.22
CA ASP A 61 -18.07 15.07 20.81
C ASP A 61 -17.81 16.15 19.76
N ILE A 62 -17.34 15.79 18.56
CA ILE A 62 -17.23 16.72 17.42
C ILE A 62 -18.61 17.26 17.03
N LEU A 63 -19.64 16.41 16.93
CA LEU A 63 -20.99 16.85 16.58
C LEU A 63 -21.59 17.80 17.63
N LYS A 64 -21.25 17.63 18.92
CA LYS A 64 -21.65 18.58 19.97
C LYS A 64 -20.90 19.91 19.86
N ALA A 65 -19.63 19.88 19.48
CA ALA A 65 -18.78 21.05 19.35
C ALA A 65 -19.07 21.87 18.08
N THR A 66 -19.59 21.21 17.03
CA THR A 66 -19.88 21.81 15.72
C THR A 66 -21.34 21.57 15.31
N PRO A 67 -22.32 22.29 15.89
CA PRO A 67 -23.75 22.03 15.66
C PRO A 67 -24.21 22.27 14.22
N GLU A 68 -23.45 23.02 13.43
CA GLU A 68 -23.71 23.28 12.00
C GLU A 68 -23.28 22.11 11.11
N MET A 69 -22.45 21.20 11.62
CA MET A 69 -22.05 20.00 10.90
C MET A 69 -23.25 19.06 10.77
N MET A 70 -23.62 18.73 9.53
CA MET A 70 -24.62 17.70 9.29
C MET A 70 -24.08 16.34 9.74
N PRO A 71 -24.76 15.63 10.67
CA PRO A 71 -24.26 14.36 11.16
C PRO A 71 -24.32 13.30 10.06
N ILE A 72 -23.16 12.73 9.75
CA ILE A 72 -23.04 11.50 8.98
C ILE A 72 -23.32 10.32 9.93
N PRO A 73 -24.28 9.42 9.61
CA PRO A 73 -24.64 8.28 10.46
C PRO A 73 -23.61 7.14 10.31
N ILE A 74 -22.36 7.40 10.68
CA ILE A 74 -21.30 6.39 10.68
C ILE A 74 -21.25 5.66 12.03
N ASP A 75 -21.15 4.33 11.98
CA ASP A 75 -20.85 3.50 13.15
C ASP A 75 -19.49 2.86 12.92
N PHE A 76 -18.47 3.34 13.65
CA PHE A 76 -17.10 2.86 13.45
C PHE A 76 -16.95 1.38 13.77
N ASN A 77 -17.73 0.82 14.70
CA ASN A 77 -17.69 -0.62 14.97
C ASN A 77 -18.11 -1.42 13.73
N GLN A 78 -19.25 -1.07 13.14
CA GLN A 78 -19.72 -1.75 11.94
C GLN A 78 -18.79 -1.50 10.75
N LEU A 79 -18.14 -0.34 10.66
CA LEU A 79 -17.13 -0.08 9.63
C LEU A 79 -15.94 -1.04 9.77
N PHE A 80 -15.39 -1.21 10.97
CA PHE A 80 -14.30 -2.16 11.23
C PHE A 80 -14.72 -3.60 10.89
N ASP A 81 -15.92 -4.00 11.29
CA ASP A 81 -16.48 -5.32 10.95
C ASP A 81 -16.59 -5.51 9.44
N SER A 82 -17.10 -4.50 8.71
CA SER A 82 -17.29 -4.54 7.26
C SER A 82 -15.96 -4.63 6.49
N LEU A 83 -14.90 -3.99 7.01
CA LEU A 83 -13.55 -4.09 6.44
C LEU A 83 -12.89 -5.45 6.75
N GLY A 84 -13.49 -6.27 7.61
CA GLY A 84 -13.04 -7.61 7.98
C GLY A 84 -12.29 -7.67 9.30
N PHE A 85 -12.03 -6.55 9.97
CA PHE A 85 -11.30 -6.52 11.24
C PHE A 85 -12.05 -7.19 12.39
N GLY A 86 -13.38 -7.31 12.30
CA GLY A 86 -14.18 -8.08 13.26
C GLY A 86 -13.90 -9.60 13.23
N SER A 87 -13.50 -10.13 12.08
CA SER A 87 -13.11 -11.54 11.94
C SER A 87 -11.64 -11.80 12.33
N PHE A 88 -10.83 -10.76 12.45
CA PHE A 88 -9.39 -10.88 12.63
C PHE A 88 -9.00 -10.86 14.11
N GLU A 89 -8.43 -11.95 14.62
CA GLU A 89 -8.15 -12.10 16.05
C GLU A 89 -6.72 -11.77 16.44
N SER A 90 -5.72 -12.26 15.69
CA SER A 90 -4.32 -12.06 16.07
C SER A 90 -3.36 -12.27 14.91
N ILE A 91 -2.16 -11.72 15.05
CA ILE A 91 -1.02 -12.01 14.17
C ILE A 91 0.13 -12.60 14.97
N GLY A 92 0.71 -13.66 14.42
CA GLY A 92 1.99 -14.20 14.85
C GLY A 92 3.02 -14.05 13.73
N ILE A 93 4.26 -13.74 14.10
CA ILE A 93 5.40 -13.70 13.17
C ILE A 93 6.63 -14.36 13.80
N SER A 94 7.46 -14.98 12.96
CA SER A 94 8.73 -15.53 13.38
C SER A 94 9.79 -15.44 12.29
N SER A 95 11.06 -15.43 12.70
CA SER A 95 12.20 -15.48 11.79
C SER A 95 13.30 -16.39 12.33
N LYS A 96 13.78 -17.29 11.48
CA LYS A 96 14.86 -18.22 11.80
C LYS A 96 15.92 -18.19 10.70
N GLU A 97 17.18 -18.12 11.10
CA GLU A 97 18.30 -18.20 10.17
C GLU A 97 18.54 -19.67 9.79
N LEU A 98 18.60 -19.94 8.48
CA LEU A 98 18.86 -21.29 7.94
C LEU A 98 20.32 -21.48 7.51
N GLY A 99 21.02 -20.38 7.25
CA GLY A 99 22.41 -20.33 6.85
C GLY A 99 22.86 -18.88 6.65
N PRO A 100 24.14 -18.64 6.29
CA PRO A 100 24.69 -17.28 6.21
C PRO A 100 23.84 -16.36 5.32
N GLY A 101 23.12 -15.44 5.95
CA GLY A 101 22.29 -14.45 5.26
C GLY A 101 21.00 -15.00 4.63
N LEU A 102 20.58 -16.24 4.92
CA LEU A 102 19.29 -16.80 4.48
C LEU A 102 18.38 -17.04 5.67
N HIS A 103 17.17 -16.49 5.61
CA HIS A 103 16.18 -16.59 6.66
C HIS A 103 14.91 -17.26 6.13
N VAL A 104 14.29 -18.07 6.99
CA VAL A 104 12.87 -18.41 6.88
C VAL A 104 12.08 -17.48 7.78
N ASN A 105 11.07 -16.86 7.20
CA ASN A 105 10.13 -15.98 7.85
C ASN A 105 8.75 -16.62 7.78
N ARG A 106 8.04 -16.67 8.91
CA ARG A 106 6.65 -17.13 8.94
C ARG A 106 5.75 -16.07 9.51
N SER A 107 4.55 -15.99 8.98
CA SER A 107 3.45 -15.26 9.58
C SER A 107 2.20 -16.12 9.65
N VAL A 108 1.38 -15.84 10.65
CA VAL A 108 0.06 -16.46 10.80
C VAL A 108 -0.93 -15.38 11.20
N GLY A 109 -2.06 -15.34 10.51
CA GLY A 109 -3.25 -14.61 10.93
C GLY A 109 -4.31 -15.58 11.41
N LEU A 110 -4.75 -15.41 12.64
CA LEU A 110 -5.89 -16.16 13.19
C LEU A 110 -7.16 -15.36 12.98
N PHE A 111 -8.21 -16.06 12.55
CA PHE A 111 -9.52 -15.51 12.29
C PHE A 111 -10.58 -16.25 13.11
N ASN A 112 -11.63 -15.54 13.50
CA ASN A 112 -12.82 -16.12 14.09
C ASN A 112 -13.74 -16.63 12.97
N GLY A 113 -13.43 -17.82 12.46
CA GLY A 113 -14.08 -18.39 11.28
C GLY A 113 -13.44 -17.94 9.98
N LYS A 114 -14.21 -17.94 8.88
CA LYS A 114 -13.69 -17.56 7.56
C LYS A 114 -13.35 -16.07 7.54
N PRO A 115 -12.22 -15.65 6.94
CA PRO A 115 -11.92 -14.23 6.83
C PRO A 115 -12.98 -13.48 6.01
N GLU A 116 -13.41 -12.33 6.51
CA GLU A 116 -14.45 -11.49 5.91
C GLU A 116 -13.88 -10.16 5.43
N GLY A 117 -14.71 -9.33 4.78
CA GLY A 117 -14.31 -8.02 4.27
C GLY A 117 -13.10 -8.11 3.34
N LEU A 118 -12.14 -7.20 3.50
CA LEU A 118 -10.97 -7.12 2.63
C LEU A 118 -10.03 -8.34 2.74
N PHE A 119 -10.11 -9.12 3.82
CA PHE A 119 -9.37 -10.38 3.93
C PHE A 119 -9.95 -11.50 3.03
N GLY A 120 -11.16 -11.30 2.49
CA GLY A 120 -11.78 -12.18 1.51
C GLY A 120 -11.17 -12.10 0.10
N LEU A 121 -10.27 -11.14 -0.17
CA LEU A 121 -9.70 -10.92 -1.51
C LEU A 121 -8.96 -12.14 -2.09
N TYR A 122 -8.44 -13.00 -1.22
CA TYR A 122 -7.68 -14.20 -1.62
C TYR A 122 -8.47 -15.49 -1.35
N GLN A 123 -9.72 -15.35 -0.94
CA GLN A 123 -10.66 -16.45 -0.84
C GLN A 123 -11.55 -16.48 -2.07
N MET A 124 -11.39 -17.54 -2.85
CA MET A 124 -12.27 -17.83 -3.97
C MET A 124 -12.89 -19.20 -3.73
N GLU A 125 -14.21 -19.26 -3.69
CA GLU A 125 -14.93 -20.52 -3.45
C GLU A 125 -14.59 -21.53 -4.56
N GLY A 126 -14.23 -22.74 -4.17
CA GLY A 126 -13.80 -23.78 -5.11
C GLY A 126 -12.40 -23.57 -5.69
N ALA A 127 -11.68 -22.49 -5.35
CA ALA A 127 -10.25 -22.40 -5.58
C ALA A 127 -9.56 -23.36 -4.62
N GLY A 128 -9.32 -24.58 -5.10
CA GLY A 128 -8.45 -25.52 -4.41
C GLY A 128 -7.03 -24.97 -4.30
N PRO A 129 -6.16 -25.63 -3.53
CA PRO A 129 -4.74 -25.32 -3.54
C PRO A 129 -4.18 -25.28 -4.97
N THR A 130 -3.33 -24.29 -5.25
CA THR A 130 -2.79 -24.07 -6.60
C THR A 130 -1.27 -24.20 -6.66
N LYS A 131 -0.74 -24.22 -7.88
CA LYS A 131 0.70 -24.29 -8.17
C LYS A 131 1.22 -22.94 -8.60
N PHE A 132 2.53 -22.71 -8.50
CA PHE A 132 3.19 -21.48 -8.95
C PHE A 132 3.28 -21.40 -10.48
N GLU A 133 2.14 -21.32 -11.17
CA GLU A 133 2.04 -21.37 -12.64
C GLU A 133 2.80 -20.22 -13.33
N ALA A 134 2.81 -19.02 -12.76
CA ALA A 134 3.54 -17.87 -13.31
C ALA A 134 5.03 -18.14 -13.43
N ALA A 135 5.65 -18.91 -12.53
CA ALA A 135 7.06 -19.27 -12.66
C ALA A 135 7.33 -20.16 -13.89
N HIS A 136 6.36 -20.97 -14.32
CA HIS A 136 6.47 -21.79 -15.53
C HIS A 136 6.23 -20.99 -16.82
N LEU A 137 5.54 -19.87 -16.72
CA LEU A 137 5.15 -19.04 -17.87
C LEU A 137 6.10 -17.85 -18.07
N ALA A 138 6.53 -17.22 -16.98
CA ALA A 138 7.37 -16.05 -17.00
C ALA A 138 8.72 -16.32 -17.69
N PRO A 139 9.20 -15.39 -18.55
CA PRO A 139 10.57 -15.41 -19.05
C PRO A 139 11.61 -15.49 -17.91
N ALA A 140 12.76 -16.11 -18.17
CA ALA A 140 13.79 -16.34 -17.15
C ALA A 140 14.38 -15.07 -16.52
N ASP A 141 14.30 -13.93 -17.20
CA ASP A 141 14.77 -12.63 -16.71
C ASP A 141 13.71 -11.84 -15.92
N ALA A 142 12.57 -12.46 -15.58
CA ALA A 142 11.57 -11.83 -14.73
C ALA A 142 12.15 -11.49 -13.35
N HIS A 143 12.04 -10.22 -12.95
CA HIS A 143 12.44 -9.79 -11.61
C HIS A 143 11.40 -10.20 -10.57
N VAL A 144 10.11 -10.23 -10.94
CA VAL A 144 9.03 -10.63 -10.04
C VAL A 144 8.06 -11.54 -10.77
N ALA A 145 7.55 -12.55 -10.07
CA ALA A 145 6.45 -13.39 -10.52
C ALA A 145 5.49 -13.70 -9.36
N GLY A 146 4.20 -13.86 -9.67
CA GLY A 146 3.19 -14.20 -8.68
C GLY A 146 2.01 -14.97 -9.29
N SER A 147 1.43 -15.87 -8.49
CA SER A 147 0.27 -16.66 -8.90
C SER A 147 -0.69 -16.89 -7.76
N GLY A 148 -1.99 -16.79 -8.02
CA GLY A 148 -3.02 -17.21 -7.08
C GLY A 148 -4.42 -16.73 -7.46
N PRO A 149 -5.48 -17.28 -6.83
CA PRO A 149 -6.81 -16.70 -6.87
C PRO A 149 -6.86 -15.27 -6.34
N VAL A 150 -7.64 -14.44 -7.03
CA VAL A 150 -8.04 -13.09 -6.62
C VAL A 150 -9.54 -12.98 -6.77
N ASN A 151 -10.22 -12.59 -5.70
CA ASN A 151 -11.66 -12.34 -5.64
C ASN A 151 -11.87 -10.85 -5.33
N LEU A 152 -12.39 -10.09 -6.28
CA LEU A 152 -12.60 -8.64 -6.12
C LEU A 152 -13.98 -8.29 -5.54
N ALA A 153 -14.88 -9.27 -5.39
CA ALA A 153 -16.22 -9.04 -4.84
C ALA A 153 -16.22 -8.35 -3.45
N PRO A 154 -15.29 -8.68 -2.52
CA PRO A 154 -15.23 -8.01 -1.23
C PRO A 154 -14.97 -6.49 -1.30
N LEU A 155 -14.36 -5.98 -2.39
CA LEU A 155 -14.20 -4.53 -2.59
C LEU A 155 -15.54 -3.84 -2.82
N ALA A 156 -16.37 -4.41 -3.70
CA ALA A 156 -17.72 -3.88 -3.96
C ALA A 156 -18.61 -3.99 -2.73
N GLU A 157 -18.51 -5.08 -1.99
CA GLU A 157 -19.31 -5.26 -0.78
C GLU A 157 -18.91 -4.27 0.30
N SER A 158 -17.61 -4.09 0.55
CA SER A 158 -17.11 -3.09 1.50
C SER A 158 -17.62 -1.69 1.15
N TYR A 159 -17.57 -1.31 -0.13
CA TYR A 159 -18.09 -0.02 -0.59
C TYR A 159 -19.62 0.09 -0.41
N ARG A 160 -20.38 -0.96 -0.74
CA ARG A 160 -21.83 -1.02 -0.52
C ARG A 160 -22.18 -0.82 0.95
N THR A 161 -21.49 -1.51 1.85
CA THR A 161 -21.76 -1.42 3.28
C THR A 161 -21.46 -0.03 3.82
N ILE A 162 -20.33 0.58 3.45
CA ILE A 162 -19.97 1.96 3.83
C ILE A 162 -21.06 2.96 3.37
N MET A 163 -21.54 2.82 2.13
CA MET A 163 -22.57 3.70 1.59
C MET A 163 -23.93 3.47 2.24
N MET A 164 -24.29 2.23 2.57
CA MET A 164 -25.50 1.90 3.30
C MET A 164 -25.48 2.47 4.72
N GLN A 165 -24.34 2.44 5.42
CA GLN A 165 -24.20 3.08 6.73
C GLN A 165 -24.39 4.59 6.62
N THR A 166 -23.67 5.22 5.69
CA THR A 166 -23.62 6.68 5.53
C THR A 166 -24.96 7.26 5.04
N MET A 167 -25.71 6.55 4.18
CA MET A 167 -26.88 7.10 3.47
C MET A 167 -28.14 6.22 3.56
N GLY A 168 -28.13 5.16 4.38
CA GLY A 168 -29.23 4.21 4.50
C GLY A 168 -29.55 3.46 3.19
N PRO A 169 -30.79 3.00 2.98
CA PRO A 169 -31.21 2.30 1.75
C PRO A 169 -31.03 3.12 0.46
N MET A 170 -30.90 4.45 0.56
CA MET A 170 -30.57 5.30 -0.58
C MET A 170 -29.13 5.07 -1.05
N GLY A 171 -28.19 4.93 -0.12
CA GLY A 171 -26.79 4.63 -0.43
C GLY A 171 -26.64 3.31 -1.18
N GLU A 172 -27.32 2.26 -0.74
CA GLU A 172 -27.32 0.96 -1.41
C GLU A 172 -27.82 1.06 -2.86
N LYS A 173 -28.93 1.78 -3.09
CA LYS A 173 -29.46 2.01 -4.45
C LYS A 173 -28.51 2.84 -5.32
N ILE A 174 -27.84 3.84 -4.73
CA ILE A 174 -26.82 4.62 -5.42
C ILE A 174 -25.68 3.70 -5.85
N VAL A 175 -25.15 2.86 -4.96
CA VAL A 175 -24.08 1.92 -5.29
C VAL A 175 -24.52 0.95 -6.37
N GLN A 176 -25.69 0.32 -6.22
CA GLN A 176 -26.22 -0.60 -7.24
C GLN A 176 -26.37 0.08 -8.60
N SER A 177 -26.90 1.31 -8.61
CA SER A 177 -27.02 2.10 -9.83
C SER A 177 -25.67 2.43 -10.46
N HIS A 178 -24.64 2.75 -9.67
CA HIS A 178 -23.29 3.02 -10.17
C HIS A 178 -22.59 1.77 -10.67
N MET A 179 -22.72 0.65 -9.95
CA MET A 179 -22.12 -0.64 -10.32
C MET A 179 -22.69 -1.20 -11.63
N ALA A 180 -23.96 -0.89 -11.94
CA ALA A 180 -24.62 -1.26 -13.18
C ALA A 180 -24.44 -0.21 -14.31
N MET A 181 -23.94 0.99 -14.01
CA MET A 181 -23.74 2.04 -15.01
C MET A 181 -22.49 1.73 -15.84
N PRO A 182 -22.57 1.74 -17.18
CA PRO A 182 -21.39 1.59 -18.02
C PRO A 182 -20.38 2.71 -17.78
N ILE A 183 -19.10 2.35 -17.76
CA ILE A 183 -17.98 3.28 -17.76
C ILE A 183 -18.02 4.04 -19.09
N LEU A 184 -17.90 5.37 -19.00
CA LEU A 184 -18.04 6.26 -20.14
C LEU A 184 -17.17 5.82 -21.33
N GLY A 185 -17.80 5.68 -22.50
CA GLY A 185 -17.12 5.25 -23.73
C GLY A 185 -16.88 3.74 -23.83
N THR A 186 -17.46 2.93 -22.94
CA THR A 186 -17.34 1.46 -22.95
C THR A 186 -18.69 0.78 -22.71
N GLU A 187 -18.75 -0.54 -22.93
CA GLU A 187 -19.83 -1.40 -22.46
C GLU A 187 -19.52 -2.06 -21.10
N LEU A 188 -18.39 -1.71 -20.48
CA LEU A 188 -17.98 -2.26 -19.19
C LEU A 188 -18.75 -1.57 -18.07
N THR A 189 -19.31 -2.36 -17.15
CA THR A 189 -19.79 -1.86 -15.87
C THR A 189 -18.76 -2.20 -14.78
N PRO A 190 -18.67 -1.42 -13.68
CA PRO A 190 -17.84 -1.80 -12.54
C PRO A 190 -18.15 -3.21 -12.01
N GLU A 191 -19.42 -3.62 -12.02
CA GLU A 191 -19.83 -5.00 -11.66
C GLU A 191 -19.20 -6.04 -12.58
N SER A 192 -19.29 -5.83 -13.90
CA SER A 192 -18.68 -6.76 -14.86
C SER A 192 -17.16 -6.81 -14.77
N LEU A 193 -16.50 -5.69 -14.42
CA LEU A 193 -15.05 -5.67 -14.19
C LEU A 193 -14.66 -6.50 -12.96
N ILE A 194 -15.41 -6.35 -11.87
CA ILE A 194 -15.18 -7.11 -10.64
C ILE A 194 -15.35 -8.61 -10.91
N GLU A 195 -16.41 -9.01 -11.62
CA GLU A 195 -16.65 -10.39 -11.99
C GLU A 195 -15.57 -10.93 -12.93
N GLU A 196 -15.27 -10.21 -14.01
CA GLU A 196 -14.36 -10.69 -15.06
C GLU A 196 -12.88 -10.64 -14.67
N LEU A 197 -12.47 -9.74 -13.77
CA LEU A 197 -11.12 -9.71 -13.21
C LEU A 197 -10.96 -10.60 -11.98
N SER A 198 -12.05 -11.09 -11.38
CA SER A 198 -11.94 -12.14 -10.36
C SER A 198 -11.60 -13.47 -11.01
N GLY A 199 -10.62 -14.17 -10.47
CA GLY A 199 -10.15 -15.43 -11.05
C GLY A 199 -8.74 -15.77 -10.65
N TYR A 200 -8.13 -16.69 -11.38
CA TYR A 200 -6.74 -17.08 -11.15
C TYR A 200 -5.79 -16.15 -11.90
N TRP A 201 -4.89 -15.50 -11.18
CA TRP A 201 -3.95 -14.54 -11.75
C TRP A 201 -2.57 -15.18 -11.87
N ASN A 202 -1.92 -14.92 -13.00
CA ASN A 202 -0.50 -15.13 -13.19
C ASN A 202 0.11 -13.80 -13.60
N ILE A 203 1.08 -13.31 -12.85
CA ILE A 203 1.73 -12.03 -13.10
C ILE A 203 3.23 -12.21 -13.14
N ALA A 204 3.89 -11.45 -14.01
CA ALA A 204 5.33 -11.28 -13.99
C ALA A 204 5.69 -9.87 -14.47
N TYR A 205 6.76 -9.33 -13.93
CA TYR A 205 7.35 -8.09 -14.46
C TYR A 205 8.86 -8.06 -14.25
N LYS A 206 9.52 -7.23 -15.06
CA LYS A 206 10.89 -6.78 -14.84
C LYS A 206 10.94 -5.26 -14.93
N ILE A 207 11.92 -4.71 -14.24
CA ILE A 207 12.15 -3.27 -14.14
C ILE A 207 13.62 -3.05 -14.51
N ASP A 208 13.86 -2.28 -15.56
CA ASP A 208 15.20 -1.79 -15.88
C ASP A 208 15.37 -0.40 -15.27
N LEU A 209 16.30 -0.31 -14.32
CA LEU A 209 16.62 0.91 -13.60
C LEU A 209 17.94 1.54 -14.09
N SER A 210 18.50 1.11 -15.22
CA SER A 210 19.72 1.70 -15.79
C SER A 210 19.58 3.20 -16.06
N ASN A 211 18.36 3.68 -16.28
CA ASN A 211 18.00 5.09 -16.25
C ASN A 211 17.05 5.38 -15.08
N ALA A 212 17.58 5.89 -13.97
CA ALA A 212 16.78 6.19 -12.77
C ALA A 212 15.68 7.24 -12.99
N GLU A 213 15.88 8.20 -13.92
CA GLU A 213 14.87 9.21 -14.24
C GLU A 213 13.71 8.66 -15.07
N GLN A 214 13.96 7.60 -15.85
CA GLN A 214 12.97 6.96 -16.72
C GLN A 214 13.15 5.44 -16.68
N PRO A 215 12.72 4.79 -15.59
CA PRO A 215 12.83 3.34 -15.47
C PRO A 215 11.94 2.66 -16.53
N GLU A 216 12.47 1.63 -17.18
CA GLU A 216 11.69 0.86 -18.15
C GLU A 216 10.97 -0.28 -17.44
N PHE A 217 9.66 -0.39 -17.70
CA PHE A 217 8.80 -1.38 -17.06
C PHE A 217 8.24 -2.35 -18.11
N THR A 218 8.61 -3.62 -17.97
CA THR A 218 8.07 -4.70 -18.80
C THR A 218 7.22 -5.61 -17.93
N ALA A 219 5.95 -5.77 -18.28
CA ALA A 219 5.02 -6.61 -17.52
C ALA A 219 4.15 -7.47 -18.41
N TRP A 220 3.74 -8.57 -17.82
CA TRP A 220 2.78 -9.53 -18.34
C TRP A 220 1.87 -9.98 -17.20
N ALA A 221 0.58 -9.99 -17.43
CA ALA A 221 -0.41 -10.53 -16.53
C ALA A 221 -1.45 -11.34 -17.32
N CYS A 222 -1.85 -12.47 -16.78
CA CYS A 222 -2.90 -13.32 -17.33
C CYS A 222 -3.91 -13.60 -16.23
N VAL A 223 -5.17 -13.22 -16.49
CA VAL A 223 -6.33 -13.60 -15.69
C VAL A 223 -6.99 -14.77 -16.42
N LYS A 224 -7.14 -15.90 -15.72
CA LYS A 224 -7.89 -17.04 -16.25
C LYS A 224 -9.37 -16.66 -16.30
N GLY A 225 -9.92 -16.51 -17.50
CA GLY A 225 -11.20 -15.84 -17.72
C GLY A 225 -11.07 -14.36 -18.09
N GLY A 226 -12.18 -13.63 -18.09
CA GLY A 226 -12.19 -12.17 -18.32
C GLY A 226 -11.93 -11.70 -19.75
N ALA A 227 -11.81 -12.60 -20.74
CA ALA A 227 -11.66 -12.23 -22.15
C ALA A 227 -12.80 -11.33 -22.69
N GLY A 228 -13.97 -11.33 -22.04
CA GLY A 228 -15.10 -10.46 -22.41
C GLY A 228 -14.77 -8.97 -22.32
N ILE A 229 -13.84 -8.58 -21.44
CA ILE A 229 -13.43 -7.20 -21.22
C ILE A 229 -12.98 -6.53 -22.52
N VAL A 230 -12.16 -7.22 -23.33
CA VAL A 230 -11.56 -6.62 -24.53
C VAL A 230 -12.63 -6.24 -25.56
N ALA A 231 -13.67 -7.06 -25.72
CA ALA A 231 -14.77 -6.74 -26.64
C ALA A 231 -15.57 -5.51 -26.16
N LYS A 232 -15.81 -5.40 -24.85
CA LYS A 232 -16.56 -4.29 -24.24
C LYS A 232 -15.81 -2.94 -24.28
N LEU A 233 -14.51 -2.97 -24.54
CA LEU A 233 -13.67 -1.78 -24.73
C LEU A 233 -13.74 -1.22 -26.17
N LYS A 234 -14.29 -1.95 -27.14
CA LYS A 234 -14.33 -1.52 -28.57
C LYS A 234 -14.84 -0.09 -28.80
N PRO A 235 -15.90 0.39 -28.13
CA PRO A 235 -16.39 1.75 -28.36
C PRO A 235 -15.37 2.85 -28.02
N LEU A 236 -14.35 2.57 -27.19
CA LEU A 236 -13.29 3.54 -26.90
C LEU A 236 -12.51 3.94 -28.16
N SER A 237 -12.42 3.07 -29.16
CA SER A 237 -11.72 3.38 -30.41
C SER A 237 -12.35 4.54 -31.20
N GLU A 238 -13.61 4.91 -30.91
CA GLU A 238 -14.28 6.06 -31.52
C GLU A 238 -13.80 7.40 -30.96
N SER A 239 -13.24 7.40 -29.73
CA SER A 239 -12.88 8.62 -28.99
C SER A 239 -11.40 8.67 -28.59
N MET A 240 -10.71 7.54 -28.59
CA MET A 240 -9.32 7.39 -28.18
C MET A 240 -8.52 6.63 -29.26
N PRO A 241 -7.21 6.86 -29.37
CA PRO A 241 -6.34 6.18 -30.34
C PRO A 241 -6.04 4.72 -29.94
N VAL A 242 -7.08 3.90 -29.75
CA VAL A 242 -6.97 2.48 -29.43
C VAL A 242 -7.22 1.66 -30.68
N VAL A 243 -6.31 0.75 -31.01
CA VAL A 243 -6.40 -0.08 -32.22
C VAL A 243 -6.79 -1.50 -31.87
N PHE A 244 -7.89 -1.98 -32.41
CA PHE A 244 -8.33 -3.37 -32.25
C PHE A 244 -7.87 -4.22 -33.44
N LYS A 245 -7.25 -5.37 -33.15
CA LYS A 245 -6.76 -6.33 -34.14
C LYS A 245 -7.30 -7.71 -33.78
N GLU A 246 -7.72 -8.49 -34.77
CA GLU A 246 -8.16 -9.86 -34.57
C GLU A 246 -7.29 -10.80 -35.39
N SER A 247 -6.70 -11.80 -34.75
CA SER A 247 -5.84 -12.79 -35.40
C SER A 247 -5.95 -14.13 -34.69
N ASN A 248 -6.17 -15.21 -35.44
CA ASN A 248 -6.29 -16.58 -34.92
C ASN A 248 -7.29 -16.72 -33.75
N GLY A 249 -8.40 -15.97 -33.79
CA GLY A 249 -9.42 -15.96 -32.73
C GLY A 249 -9.02 -15.20 -31.46
N THR A 250 -7.86 -14.54 -31.44
CA THR A 250 -7.46 -13.61 -30.38
C THR A 250 -7.84 -12.20 -30.80
N LEU A 251 -8.58 -11.49 -29.95
CA LEU A 251 -8.87 -10.07 -30.11
C LEU A 251 -7.89 -9.27 -29.24
N THR A 252 -7.09 -8.43 -29.86
CA THR A 252 -6.11 -7.57 -29.19
C THR A 252 -6.55 -6.11 -29.26
N ALA A 253 -6.57 -5.43 -28.12
CA ALA A 253 -6.70 -3.98 -28.01
C ALA A 253 -5.32 -3.37 -27.72
N ASP A 254 -4.88 -2.48 -28.59
CA ASP A 254 -3.58 -1.81 -28.55
C ASP A 254 -3.77 -0.36 -28.09
N PHE A 255 -3.37 -0.09 -26.85
CA PHE A 255 -3.43 1.22 -26.19
C PHE A 255 -2.09 1.97 -26.27
N SER A 256 -1.10 1.42 -26.99
CA SER A 256 0.28 1.93 -26.98
C SER A 256 0.42 3.37 -27.47
N ALA A 257 -0.56 3.89 -28.22
CA ALA A 257 -0.59 5.29 -28.62
C ALA A 257 -0.79 6.25 -27.44
N LEU A 258 -1.46 5.81 -26.36
CA LEU A 258 -1.70 6.59 -25.14
C LEU A 258 -0.50 6.56 -24.18
N THR A 259 0.37 5.56 -24.29
CA THR A 259 1.52 5.35 -23.39
C THR A 259 2.85 5.74 -24.02
N LYS A 260 2.84 6.45 -25.15
CA LYS A 260 4.05 6.87 -25.89
C LYS A 260 5.04 7.64 -25.05
N GLU A 261 4.56 8.54 -24.19
CA GLU A 261 5.42 9.34 -23.31
C GLU A 261 6.15 8.47 -22.28
N ALA A 262 5.49 7.40 -21.83
CA ALA A 262 6.05 6.43 -20.91
C ALA A 262 6.92 5.36 -21.60
N LYS A 263 7.12 5.46 -22.93
CA LYS A 263 7.91 4.53 -23.76
C LYS A 263 7.55 3.04 -23.58
N MET A 264 6.35 2.75 -23.10
CA MET A 264 5.85 1.39 -22.92
C MET A 264 4.72 1.11 -23.90
N GLY A 265 4.60 -0.13 -24.36
CA GLY A 265 3.37 -0.59 -24.97
C GLY A 265 2.29 -0.82 -23.90
N LEU A 266 1.05 -0.97 -24.34
CA LEU A 266 -0.04 -1.46 -23.49
C LEU A 266 -1.03 -2.23 -24.36
N PHE A 267 -1.11 -3.54 -24.15
CA PHE A 267 -1.91 -4.44 -24.96
C PHE A 267 -2.79 -5.30 -24.07
N LEU A 268 -4.06 -5.45 -24.45
CA LEU A 268 -5.00 -6.36 -23.83
C LEU A 268 -5.46 -7.39 -24.87
N GLU A 269 -5.37 -8.67 -24.56
CA GLU A 269 -5.76 -9.78 -25.42
C GLU A 269 -6.88 -10.60 -24.80
N ALA A 270 -7.93 -10.80 -25.57
CA ALA A 270 -8.95 -11.81 -25.32
C ALA A 270 -8.56 -13.06 -26.12
N ARG A 271 -8.09 -14.09 -25.42
CA ARG A 271 -7.64 -15.34 -26.04
C ARG A 271 -8.79 -16.32 -26.27
N PRO A 272 -8.68 -17.24 -27.25
CA PRO A 272 -9.74 -18.22 -27.57
C PRO A 272 -10.12 -19.14 -26.42
N ASN A 273 -9.21 -19.37 -25.47
CA ASN A 273 -9.45 -20.18 -24.28
C ASN A 273 -10.24 -19.44 -23.18
N GLY A 274 -10.57 -18.17 -23.39
CA GLY A 274 -11.30 -17.33 -22.46
C GLY A 274 -10.43 -16.48 -21.54
N ASP A 275 -9.09 -16.59 -21.64
CA ASP A 275 -8.17 -15.82 -20.81
C ASP A 275 -8.02 -14.37 -21.29
N LEU A 276 -7.92 -13.46 -20.33
CA LEU A 276 -7.51 -12.08 -20.54
C LEU A 276 -6.02 -11.96 -20.27
N VAL A 277 -5.27 -11.44 -21.23
CA VAL A 277 -3.84 -11.18 -21.08
C VAL A 277 -3.53 -9.71 -21.28
N LEU A 278 -2.77 -9.14 -20.35
CA LEU A 278 -2.27 -7.78 -20.35
C LEU A 278 -0.75 -7.83 -20.50
N TYR A 279 -0.16 -7.04 -21.39
CA TYR A 279 1.30 -6.91 -21.45
C TYR A 279 1.74 -5.54 -21.96
N THR A 280 2.98 -5.17 -21.64
CA THR A 280 3.60 -3.92 -22.10
C THR A 280 4.61 -4.12 -23.23
N ASP A 281 5.05 -5.36 -23.47
CA ASP A 281 5.96 -5.73 -24.56
C ASP A 281 5.53 -7.07 -25.18
N ALA A 282 5.24 -7.07 -26.48
CA ALA A 282 4.80 -8.26 -27.21
C ALA A 282 5.87 -9.37 -27.28
N THR A 283 7.14 -9.03 -27.06
CA THR A 283 8.26 -9.96 -27.03
C THR A 283 8.52 -10.55 -25.65
N TRP A 284 7.81 -10.08 -24.61
CA TRP A 284 7.97 -10.49 -23.22
C TRP A 284 6.62 -10.90 -22.60
N THR A 285 6.23 -12.15 -22.80
CA THR A 285 4.95 -12.73 -22.39
C THR A 285 5.13 -14.22 -22.05
N ASP A 286 4.04 -14.89 -21.65
CA ASP A 286 4.01 -16.35 -21.50
C ASP A 286 4.27 -17.13 -22.79
N GLN A 287 4.17 -16.48 -23.96
CA GLN A 287 4.43 -17.09 -25.26
C GLN A 287 5.83 -16.79 -25.80
N SER A 288 6.63 -15.97 -25.12
CA SER A 288 8.00 -15.63 -25.55
C SER A 288 8.89 -16.86 -25.70
N GLU A 289 9.79 -16.86 -26.67
CA GLU A 289 10.81 -17.90 -26.80
C GLU A 289 11.88 -17.78 -25.69
N GLY A 290 12.51 -18.90 -25.33
CA GLY A 290 13.63 -18.92 -24.39
C GLY A 290 13.32 -19.63 -23.06
N PRO A 291 14.31 -19.62 -22.14
CA PRO A 291 14.16 -20.27 -20.83
C PRO A 291 13.12 -19.56 -19.97
N ARG A 292 12.50 -20.33 -19.06
CA ARG A 292 11.50 -19.84 -18.11
C ARG A 292 12.10 -19.59 -16.74
N LEU A 293 11.42 -18.78 -15.93
CA LEU A 293 11.84 -18.47 -14.57
C LEU A 293 12.06 -19.74 -13.72
N VAL A 294 11.17 -20.72 -13.83
CA VAL A 294 11.29 -22.01 -13.12
C VAL A 294 12.58 -22.78 -13.46
N GLU A 295 13.24 -22.47 -14.58
CA GLU A 295 14.47 -23.14 -15.00
C GLU A 295 15.71 -22.54 -14.36
N THR A 296 15.63 -21.32 -13.80
CA THR A 296 16.80 -20.62 -13.25
C THR A 296 17.29 -21.25 -11.94
N PRO A 297 18.61 -21.30 -11.71
CA PRO A 297 19.18 -21.78 -10.45
C PRO A 297 18.69 -20.99 -9.24
N GLU A 298 18.57 -19.67 -9.38
CA GLU A 298 18.19 -18.74 -8.31
C GLU A 298 16.75 -19.00 -7.85
N TYR A 299 15.83 -19.18 -8.81
CA TYR A 299 14.46 -19.58 -8.49
C TYR A 299 14.44 -20.91 -7.75
N LYS A 300 15.12 -21.93 -8.30
CA LYS A 300 15.13 -23.28 -7.71
C LYS A 300 15.67 -23.29 -6.28
N ASP A 301 16.73 -22.54 -5.99
CA ASP A 301 17.29 -22.47 -4.64
C ASP A 301 16.34 -21.79 -3.66
N MET A 302 15.69 -20.69 -4.08
CA MET A 302 14.79 -19.91 -3.22
C MET A 302 13.43 -20.59 -2.99
N THR A 303 12.96 -21.42 -3.92
CA THR A 303 11.63 -22.06 -3.82
C THR A 303 11.66 -23.52 -3.38
N LYS A 304 12.83 -24.14 -3.16
CA LYS A 304 12.96 -25.58 -2.88
C LYS A 304 12.18 -26.07 -1.65
N ASP A 305 12.03 -25.19 -0.66
CA ASP A 305 11.38 -25.48 0.63
C ASP A 305 10.01 -24.79 0.77
N LEU A 306 9.47 -24.22 -0.32
CA LEU A 306 8.09 -23.73 -0.35
C LEU A 306 7.11 -24.91 -0.39
N PRO A 307 5.90 -24.76 0.16
CA PRO A 307 4.84 -25.75 -0.01
C PRO A 307 4.55 -25.97 -1.50
N THR A 308 4.16 -27.18 -1.87
CA THR A 308 3.83 -27.53 -3.27
C THR A 308 2.50 -26.94 -3.73
N GLU A 309 1.67 -26.56 -2.77
CA GLU A 309 0.31 -26.10 -2.95
C GLU A 309 0.03 -24.91 -2.02
N ALA A 310 -0.50 -23.82 -2.57
CA ALA A 310 -0.73 -22.56 -1.85
C ALA A 310 -1.92 -21.80 -2.45
N ILE A 311 -2.46 -20.82 -1.75
CA ILE A 311 -3.44 -19.87 -2.30
C ILE A 311 -2.76 -18.68 -2.97
N TRP A 312 -1.47 -18.46 -2.71
CA TRP A 312 -0.69 -17.46 -3.40
C TRP A 312 0.79 -17.79 -3.35
N TYR A 313 1.48 -17.55 -4.46
CA TYR A 313 2.93 -17.58 -4.54
C TYR A 313 3.48 -16.22 -4.96
N SER A 314 4.65 -15.88 -4.43
CA SER A 314 5.45 -14.77 -4.97
C SER A 314 6.92 -15.15 -5.04
N TYR A 315 7.60 -14.57 -6.02
CA TYR A 315 9.04 -14.64 -6.18
C TYR A 315 9.54 -13.26 -6.60
N SER A 316 10.69 -12.87 -6.06
CA SER A 316 11.50 -11.73 -6.46
C SER A 316 12.93 -12.22 -6.70
N ALA A 317 13.51 -11.90 -7.85
CA ALA A 317 14.93 -12.10 -8.15
C ALA A 317 15.82 -11.07 -7.43
N GLY A 318 15.22 -10.11 -6.73
CA GLY A 318 15.93 -8.95 -6.22
C GLY A 318 16.15 -7.89 -7.28
N ILE A 319 16.49 -6.68 -6.83
CA ILE A 319 16.77 -5.53 -7.70
C ILE A 319 18.00 -4.82 -7.14
N ASP A 320 19.06 -4.68 -7.94
CA ASP A 320 20.17 -3.82 -7.54
C ASP A 320 19.82 -2.35 -7.80
N LEU A 321 19.17 -1.72 -6.82
CA LEU A 321 18.84 -0.29 -6.90
C LEU A 321 20.10 0.58 -6.95
N MET A 322 21.22 0.11 -6.42
CA MET A 322 22.32 1.00 -6.10
C MET A 322 23.29 1.17 -7.27
N ASP A 323 23.42 0.15 -8.12
CA ASP A 323 24.06 0.33 -9.43
C ASP A 323 23.32 1.37 -10.28
N SER A 324 21.99 1.46 -10.14
CA SER A 324 21.15 2.46 -10.81
C SER A 324 21.36 3.88 -10.31
N PHE A 325 21.51 4.07 -8.99
CA PHE A 325 21.76 5.39 -8.40
C PHE A 325 23.22 5.84 -8.43
N LYS A 326 24.15 4.95 -8.81
CA LYS A 326 25.59 5.22 -8.79
C LYS A 326 25.98 6.41 -9.66
N SER A 327 25.41 6.54 -10.86
CA SER A 327 25.71 7.64 -11.78
C SER A 327 25.22 8.99 -11.22
N GLU A 328 24.09 9.00 -10.52
CA GLU A 328 23.45 10.19 -9.97
C GLU A 328 24.11 10.65 -8.66
N LEU A 329 24.32 9.72 -7.71
CA LEU A 329 24.95 10.02 -6.42
C LEU A 329 26.42 10.42 -6.54
N SER A 330 27.13 9.95 -7.57
CA SER A 330 28.54 10.29 -7.79
C SER A 330 28.74 11.59 -8.56
N THR A 331 27.73 12.09 -9.27
CA THR A 331 27.80 13.34 -10.03
C THR A 331 27.28 14.55 -9.24
N ASP A 332 26.49 14.33 -8.19
CA ASP A 332 26.10 15.37 -7.24
C ASP A 332 27.30 15.80 -6.35
N PRO A 333 27.68 17.09 -6.34
CA PRO A 333 28.84 17.58 -5.57
C PRO A 333 28.72 17.41 -4.06
N MET A 334 27.50 17.41 -3.51
CA MET A 334 27.23 17.25 -2.08
C MET A 334 27.20 15.78 -1.69
N MET A 335 26.46 14.95 -2.44
CA MET A 335 26.28 13.52 -2.15
C MET A 335 27.49 12.68 -2.52
N GLY A 336 28.23 13.06 -3.57
CA GLY A 336 29.46 12.37 -3.99
C GLY A 336 30.52 12.32 -2.89
N THR A 337 30.58 13.35 -2.02
CA THR A 337 31.51 13.40 -0.88
C THR A 337 31.16 12.35 0.20
N TYR A 338 29.88 11.98 0.31
CA TYR A 338 29.39 10.99 1.27
C TYR A 338 29.10 9.63 0.65
N TYR A 339 29.36 9.45 -0.65
CA TYR A 339 29.00 8.24 -1.40
C TYR A 339 29.43 6.96 -0.67
N ASP A 340 30.70 6.83 -0.29
CA ASP A 340 31.20 5.63 0.42
C ASP A 340 30.48 5.37 1.76
N ALA A 341 30.09 6.43 2.47
CA ALA A 341 29.34 6.33 3.72
C ALA A 341 27.89 5.92 3.48
N ILE A 342 27.25 6.49 2.44
CA ILE A 342 25.91 6.13 1.98
C ILE A 342 25.88 4.67 1.53
N MET A 343 26.87 4.24 0.75
CA MET A 343 27.00 2.85 0.29
C MET A 343 27.17 1.86 1.44
N LYS A 344 27.94 2.22 2.47
CA LYS A 344 28.04 1.43 3.69
C LYS A 344 26.72 1.37 4.46
N ALA A 345 26.02 2.49 4.61
CA ALA A 345 24.74 2.54 5.31
C ALA A 345 23.67 1.72 4.56
N TYR A 346 23.60 1.85 3.24
CA TYR A 346 22.74 1.04 2.38
C TYR A 346 23.05 -0.46 2.51
N GLY A 347 24.33 -0.83 2.38
CA GLY A 347 24.77 -2.22 2.53
C GLY A 347 24.41 -2.83 3.88
N LEU A 348 24.43 -2.02 4.95
CA LEU A 348 24.15 -2.46 6.31
C LEU A 348 22.65 -2.49 6.65
N LEU A 349 21.86 -1.60 6.07
CA LEU A 349 20.46 -1.41 6.43
C LEU A 349 19.48 -1.98 5.39
N LEU A 350 19.71 -1.76 4.10
CA LEU A 350 18.68 -1.94 3.08
C LEU A 350 19.01 -3.01 2.03
N ALA A 351 20.30 -3.30 1.77
CA ALA A 351 20.70 -4.19 0.68
C ALA A 351 20.06 -5.58 0.74
N ASP A 352 19.88 -6.13 1.95
CA ASP A 352 19.27 -7.45 2.12
C ASP A 352 17.78 -7.50 1.72
N PHE A 353 17.06 -6.39 1.74
CA PHE A 353 15.64 -6.31 1.34
C PHE A 353 15.44 -6.40 -0.16
N TYR A 354 16.48 -6.07 -0.92
CA TYR A 354 16.46 -6.09 -2.37
C TYR A 354 17.13 -7.33 -2.97
N LYS A 355 17.56 -8.27 -2.14
CA LYS A 355 18.03 -9.58 -2.59
C LYS A 355 16.84 -10.49 -2.92
N PRO A 356 17.09 -11.64 -3.59
CA PRO A 356 16.02 -12.56 -3.96
C PRO A 356 15.21 -13.03 -2.74
N THR A 357 13.91 -13.22 -2.96
CA THR A 357 12.95 -13.75 -1.98
C THR A 357 11.91 -14.60 -2.66
N ALA A 358 11.37 -15.61 -1.97
CA ALA A 358 10.15 -16.28 -2.39
C ALA A 358 9.20 -16.47 -1.21
N SER A 359 7.90 -16.51 -1.49
CA SER A 359 6.87 -16.74 -0.48
C SER A 359 5.72 -17.57 -1.00
N ALA A 360 5.05 -18.25 -0.08
CA ALA A 360 3.77 -18.88 -0.29
C ALA A 360 2.84 -18.53 0.87
N ALA A 361 1.54 -18.38 0.58
CA ALA A 361 0.49 -18.23 1.57
C ALA A 361 -0.55 -19.35 1.40
N TYR A 362 -1.07 -19.91 2.48
CA TYR A 362 -2.05 -21.00 2.47
C TYR A 362 -2.89 -21.00 3.75
N TYR A 363 -4.04 -21.67 3.72
CA TYR A 363 -4.85 -21.89 4.91
C TYR A 363 -4.48 -23.21 5.58
N GLU A 364 -4.36 -23.18 6.90
CA GLU A 364 -4.26 -24.36 7.75
C GLU A 364 -5.40 -24.29 8.79
N GLY A 365 -6.52 -24.97 8.49
CA GLY A 365 -7.77 -24.69 9.21
C GLY A 365 -8.29 -23.29 8.87
N ASP A 366 -8.63 -22.51 9.90
CA ASP A 366 -9.03 -21.10 9.76
C ASP A 366 -7.84 -20.13 9.82
N ALA A 367 -6.62 -20.64 10.05
CA ALA A 367 -5.41 -19.82 10.10
C ALA A 367 -4.86 -19.56 8.69
N LEU A 368 -4.60 -18.29 8.38
CA LEU A 368 -3.86 -17.90 7.18
C LEU A 368 -2.37 -17.89 7.49
N VAL A 369 -1.63 -18.84 6.93
CA VAL A 369 -0.19 -18.99 7.15
C VAL A 369 0.56 -18.51 5.92
N SER A 370 1.65 -17.79 6.12
CA SER A 370 2.64 -17.51 5.07
C SER A 370 4.02 -17.95 5.51
N VAL A 371 4.76 -18.53 4.55
CA VAL A 371 6.18 -18.84 4.69
C VAL A 371 6.94 -18.08 3.60
N SER A 372 8.06 -17.47 3.96
CA SER A 372 8.92 -16.74 3.05
C SER A 372 10.39 -17.04 3.31
N TYR A 373 11.13 -17.26 2.24
CA TYR A 373 12.58 -17.40 2.26
C TYR A 373 13.20 -16.15 1.65
N GLY A 374 14.24 -15.61 2.28
CA GLY A 374 14.85 -14.38 1.81
C GLY A 374 16.11 -13.99 2.56
N SER A 375 16.78 -12.96 2.05
CA SER A 375 18.04 -12.51 2.65
C SER A 375 17.87 -11.63 3.90
N TYR A 376 16.63 -11.29 4.25
CA TYR A 376 16.30 -10.53 5.45
C TYR A 376 15.37 -11.33 6.37
N SER A 377 15.46 -11.02 7.65
CA SER A 377 14.51 -11.45 8.69
C SER A 377 13.43 -10.41 8.90
N TYR A 378 12.24 -10.82 9.36
CA TYR A 378 11.22 -9.88 9.87
C TYR A 378 11.74 -9.06 11.05
N LYS A 379 12.74 -9.55 11.79
CA LYS A 379 13.45 -8.76 12.81
C LYS A 379 14.11 -7.52 12.21
N GLN A 380 14.84 -7.69 11.10
CA GLN A 380 15.42 -6.56 10.38
C GLN A 380 14.33 -5.64 9.82
N ALA A 381 13.23 -6.20 9.30
CA ALA A 381 12.12 -5.41 8.76
C ALA A 381 11.49 -4.47 9.81
N ILE A 382 11.17 -5.01 10.99
CA ILE A 382 10.59 -4.23 12.10
C ILE A 382 11.52 -3.10 12.56
N MET A 383 12.83 -3.35 12.58
CA MET A 383 13.83 -2.36 13.00
C MET A 383 13.92 -1.16 12.05
N LEU A 384 13.61 -1.35 10.77
CA LEU A 384 13.74 -0.31 9.73
C LEU A 384 12.42 0.37 9.40
N VAL A 385 11.32 -0.35 9.58
CA VAL A 385 9.98 0.13 9.24
C VAL A 385 9.05 -0.23 10.40
N PRO A 386 8.81 0.70 11.35
CA PRO A 386 7.93 0.47 12.49
C PRO A 386 6.49 0.04 12.09
N SER A 387 6.08 0.31 10.84
CA SER A 387 4.76 0.00 10.27
C SER A 387 4.62 -1.37 9.61
N THR A 388 5.65 -2.24 9.57
CA THR A 388 5.62 -3.53 8.84
C THR A 388 4.57 -4.52 9.33
N ILE A 389 3.93 -4.30 10.47
CA ILE A 389 2.87 -5.17 11.00
C ILE A 389 1.69 -5.29 10.02
N VAL A 390 1.41 -4.24 9.24
CA VAL A 390 0.40 -4.26 8.16
C VAL A 390 0.95 -4.90 6.88
N GLY A 391 2.25 -4.74 6.60
CA GLY A 391 2.94 -5.30 5.43
C GLY A 391 3.13 -6.82 5.45
N VAL A 392 3.08 -7.45 6.63
CA VAL A 392 3.16 -8.91 6.77
C VAL A 392 1.92 -9.62 6.23
N TYR A 393 0.74 -8.97 6.24
CA TYR A 393 -0.45 -9.46 5.53
C TYR A 393 -0.37 -9.27 4.01
N ALA A 394 0.50 -8.35 3.54
CA ALA A 394 0.83 -8.18 2.12
C ALA A 394 1.88 -9.20 1.61
N GLY A 395 2.19 -10.25 2.40
CA GLY A 395 2.88 -11.47 1.94
C GLY A 395 2.12 -12.25 0.86
N ILE A 396 0.90 -11.80 0.56
CA ILE A 396 0.14 -12.12 -0.63
C ILE A 396 0.53 -11.12 -1.75
N GLY A 397 1.78 -11.21 -2.22
CA GLY A 397 2.14 -10.83 -3.59
C GLY A 397 2.66 -9.44 -3.93
N PHE A 398 2.83 -8.50 -3.00
CA PHE A 398 3.18 -7.10 -3.38
C PHE A 398 4.16 -6.34 -2.46
N SER A 399 4.84 -7.01 -1.53
CA SER A 399 5.39 -6.33 -0.35
C SER A 399 6.76 -5.65 -0.48
N THR A 400 7.59 -5.88 -1.49
CA THR A 400 8.93 -5.24 -1.52
C THR A 400 8.92 -3.81 -2.08
N TYR A 401 8.07 -3.48 -3.07
CA TYR A 401 8.03 -2.13 -3.64
C TYR A 401 7.14 -1.16 -2.83
N ARG A 402 6.03 -1.63 -2.27
CA ARG A 402 5.08 -0.75 -1.53
C ARG A 402 5.49 -0.40 -0.11
N ALA A 403 6.36 -1.19 0.52
CA ALA A 403 6.92 -0.84 1.84
C ALA A 403 7.70 0.48 1.79
N PHE A 404 8.40 0.78 0.68
CA PHE A 404 9.16 2.03 0.52
C PHE A 404 8.30 3.23 0.10
N GLN A 405 7.25 3.07 -0.71
CA GLN A 405 6.30 4.18 -0.97
C GLN A 405 5.67 4.73 0.31
N SER A 406 5.52 3.90 1.35
CA SER A 406 5.01 4.35 2.65
C SER A 406 6.01 5.22 3.42
N LEU A 407 7.33 5.10 3.18
CA LEU A 407 8.32 5.92 3.88
C LEU A 407 8.34 7.35 3.34
N ASP A 408 8.30 7.52 2.01
CA ASP A 408 8.21 8.84 1.37
C ASP A 408 6.88 9.54 1.69
N GLN A 409 5.77 8.78 1.70
CA GLN A 409 4.45 9.31 2.08
C GLN A 409 4.37 9.65 3.57
N VAL A 410 5.00 8.87 4.46
CA VAL A 410 5.00 9.16 5.91
C VAL A 410 5.89 10.36 6.23
N SER A 411 7.04 10.54 5.56
CA SER A 411 7.85 11.75 5.73
C SER A 411 7.15 12.98 5.16
N ALA A 412 6.54 12.89 3.97
CA ALA A 412 5.82 14.00 3.35
C ALA A 412 4.59 14.43 4.18
N VAL A 413 3.75 13.47 4.63
CA VAL A 413 2.59 13.77 5.48
C VAL A 413 3.01 14.26 6.87
N SER A 414 4.14 13.79 7.41
CA SER A 414 4.67 14.31 8.69
C SER A 414 5.21 15.73 8.54
N GLN A 415 5.89 16.02 7.44
CA GLN A 415 6.41 17.36 7.10
C GLN A 415 5.26 18.33 6.86
N GLU A 416 4.27 17.96 6.04
CA GLU A 416 3.07 18.76 5.78
C GLU A 416 2.35 19.10 7.09
N LYS A 417 2.10 18.10 7.94
CA LYS A 417 1.47 18.33 9.27
C LYS A 417 2.29 19.24 10.18
N ALA A 418 3.61 19.13 10.15
CA ALA A 418 4.50 19.99 10.93
C ALA A 418 4.49 21.44 10.40
N VAL A 419 4.49 21.64 9.08
CA VAL A 419 4.35 22.96 8.43
C VAL A 419 2.98 23.57 8.73
N THR A 420 1.88 22.80 8.60
CA THR A 420 0.53 23.23 8.98
C THR A 420 0.47 23.63 10.46
N ASN A 421 1.16 22.91 11.35
CA ASN A 421 1.21 23.25 12.76
C ASN A 421 2.03 24.54 13.03
N ASN A 422 3.10 24.78 12.29
CA ASN A 422 3.83 26.05 12.33
C ASN A 422 2.93 27.21 11.86
N LEU A 423 2.21 27.04 10.76
CA LEU A 423 1.24 28.03 10.27
C LEU A 423 0.14 28.32 11.31
N ARG A 424 -0.37 27.30 12.00
CA ARG A 424 -1.37 27.48 13.07
C ARG A 424 -0.83 28.25 14.27
N GLN A 425 0.43 28.02 14.64
CA GLN A 425 1.08 28.79 15.69
C GLN A 425 1.23 30.25 15.29
N ILE A 426 1.59 30.51 14.03
CA ILE A 426 1.69 31.85 13.45
C ILE A 426 0.32 32.54 13.45
N ALA A 427 -0.73 31.89 12.96
CA ALA A 427 -2.10 32.38 12.98
C ALA A 427 -2.55 32.77 14.39
N SER A 428 -2.42 31.85 15.35
CA SER A 428 -2.82 32.10 16.74
C SER A 428 -2.02 33.24 17.39
N ALA A 429 -0.74 33.39 17.05
CA ALA A 429 0.08 34.48 17.55
C ALA A 429 -0.31 35.84 16.92
N ALA A 430 -0.67 35.84 15.63
CA ALA A 430 -1.16 37.03 14.93
C ALA A 430 -2.49 37.51 15.52
N ASP A 431 -3.44 36.59 15.76
CA ASP A 431 -4.72 36.91 16.40
C ASP A 431 -4.52 37.55 17.78
N GLN A 432 -3.65 36.94 18.59
CA GLN A 432 -3.35 37.47 19.92
C GLN A 432 -2.70 38.85 19.84
N TYR A 433 -1.78 39.07 18.91
CA TYR A 433 -1.18 40.38 18.68
C TYR A 433 -2.22 41.42 18.24
N PHE A 434 -3.15 41.08 17.36
CA PHE A 434 -4.22 41.99 16.95
C PHE A 434 -5.15 42.36 18.10
N LEU A 435 -5.46 41.39 18.97
CA LEU A 435 -6.27 41.62 20.16
C LEU A 435 -5.57 42.50 21.21
N GLU A 436 -4.25 42.34 21.38
CA GLU A 436 -3.48 43.06 22.40
C GLU A 436 -3.04 44.46 21.93
N GLU A 437 -2.59 44.59 20.69
CA GLU A 437 -1.98 45.81 20.16
C GLU A 437 -2.94 46.64 19.30
N GLY A 438 -4.10 46.07 18.92
CA GLY A 438 -5.13 46.77 18.13
C GLY A 438 -4.69 47.18 16.72
N LYS A 439 -3.66 46.52 16.17
CA LYS A 439 -3.14 46.76 14.81
C LYS A 439 -3.80 45.83 13.80
N ALA A 440 -3.77 46.22 12.53
CA ALA A 440 -4.37 45.46 11.44
C ALA A 440 -3.36 44.61 10.64
N GLU A 441 -2.08 44.71 10.97
CA GLU A 441 -0.98 44.02 10.28
C GLU A 441 0.13 43.66 11.27
N VAL A 442 0.75 42.49 11.08
CA VAL A 442 1.88 42.00 11.88
C VAL A 442 2.88 41.25 10.99
N THR A 443 4.16 41.36 11.31
CA THR A 443 5.25 40.66 10.63
C THR A 443 5.65 39.41 11.41
N ILE A 444 6.20 38.39 10.74
CA ILE A 444 6.70 37.19 11.40
C ILE A 444 7.79 37.53 12.44
N GLU A 445 8.59 38.56 12.16
CA GLU A 445 9.65 39.02 13.04
C GLU A 445 9.06 39.56 14.35
N ASP A 446 7.86 40.15 14.33
CA ASP A 446 7.13 40.63 15.51
C ASP A 446 6.51 39.51 16.34
N LEU A 447 6.23 38.35 15.72
CA LEU A 447 5.61 37.19 16.37
C LEU A 447 6.62 36.20 16.93
N VAL A 448 7.80 36.07 16.30
CA VAL A 448 8.76 34.98 16.56
C VAL A 448 10.06 35.49 17.16
N GLY A 449 10.44 34.97 18.32
CA GLY A 449 11.73 35.23 18.95
C GLY A 449 11.72 35.13 20.48
N PRO A 450 12.89 35.28 21.14
CA PRO A 450 12.99 35.19 22.59
C PRO A 450 12.09 36.23 23.28
N GLY A 451 11.06 35.76 23.98
CA GLY A 451 10.10 36.61 24.72
C GLY A 451 8.91 37.12 23.89
N LYS A 452 8.73 36.63 22.65
CA LYS A 452 7.56 36.92 21.80
C LYS A 452 6.51 35.81 21.90
N TYR A 453 5.41 35.96 21.16
CA TYR A 453 4.28 35.01 21.15
C TYR A 453 4.71 33.60 20.76
N ILE A 454 5.65 33.47 19.83
CA ILE A 454 6.28 32.21 19.45
C ILE A 454 7.77 32.30 19.81
N ARG A 455 8.24 31.36 20.62
CA ARG A 455 9.64 31.38 21.12
C ARG A 455 10.66 31.12 20.00
N SER A 456 10.34 30.22 19.08
CA SER A 456 11.15 29.83 17.93
C SER A 456 10.29 29.03 16.95
N LEU A 457 10.55 29.17 15.66
CA LEU A 457 10.02 28.30 14.60
C LEU A 457 11.19 27.63 13.90
N GLU A 458 11.07 26.32 13.67
CA GLU A 458 12.05 25.54 12.93
C GLU A 458 11.44 25.10 11.60
N PRO A 459 12.04 25.46 10.46
CA PRO A 459 11.65 24.90 9.16
C PRO A 459 11.91 23.40 9.07
N VAL A 460 11.00 22.64 8.48
CA VAL A 460 11.03 21.16 8.46
C VAL A 460 11.03 20.54 7.06
N ALA A 461 10.68 21.32 6.04
CA ALA A 461 10.51 20.93 4.64
C ALA A 461 11.13 21.95 3.65
N GLY A 462 12.13 22.70 4.11
CA GLY A 462 12.81 23.72 3.30
C GLY A 462 11.98 24.99 3.04
N GLU A 463 10.87 25.15 3.75
CA GLU A 463 10.04 26.34 3.75
C GLU A 463 10.72 27.51 4.47
N SER A 464 10.35 28.74 4.11
CA SER A 464 10.79 29.94 4.82
C SER A 464 9.59 30.80 5.20
N TYR A 465 9.57 31.21 6.46
CA TYR A 465 8.58 32.14 6.98
C TYR A 465 9.08 33.59 6.98
N GLU A 466 10.35 33.82 6.64
CA GLU A 466 10.99 35.14 6.68
C GLU A 466 10.27 36.15 5.78
N GLY A 467 9.99 37.34 6.31
CA GLY A 467 9.25 38.38 5.58
C GLY A 467 7.75 38.12 5.40
N MET A 468 7.18 37.09 6.05
CA MET A 468 5.74 36.87 6.07
C MET A 468 5.03 38.01 6.82
N VAL A 469 3.99 38.54 6.19
CA VAL A 469 3.14 39.62 6.70
C VAL A 469 1.70 39.13 6.75
N ILE A 470 1.05 39.29 7.89
CA ILE A 470 -0.32 38.81 8.15
C ILE A 470 -1.21 40.00 8.47
N LYS A 471 -2.39 40.05 7.88
CA LYS A 471 -3.38 41.11 8.06
C LYS A 471 -4.69 40.58 8.58
N THR A 472 -5.42 41.39 9.34
CA THR A 472 -6.76 41.04 9.86
C THR A 472 -7.81 40.79 8.76
N THR A 473 -7.50 41.08 7.50
CA THR A 473 -8.36 40.84 6.34
C THR A 473 -8.01 39.57 5.59
N ASP A 474 -6.90 38.92 5.93
CA ASP A 474 -6.49 37.69 5.27
C ASP A 474 -7.43 36.56 5.72
N THR A 475 -7.84 35.71 4.79
CA THR A 475 -8.66 34.52 5.06
C THR A 475 -7.85 33.23 5.03
N GLU A 476 -6.59 33.33 4.62
CA GLU A 476 -5.65 32.22 4.57
C GLU A 476 -4.23 32.70 4.86
N ILE A 477 -3.42 31.84 5.48
CA ILE A 477 -1.96 32.00 5.59
C ILE A 477 -1.32 30.81 4.90
N SER A 478 -0.36 31.07 4.01
CA SER A 478 0.32 30.04 3.23
C SER A 478 1.84 30.19 3.23
N VAL A 479 2.52 29.08 2.96
CA VAL A 479 3.98 29.04 2.78
C VAL A 479 4.35 28.07 1.65
N THR A 480 5.41 28.41 0.92
CA THR A 480 5.96 27.55 -0.13
C THR A 480 7.09 26.69 0.43
N LEU A 481 7.03 25.39 0.16
CA LEU A 481 8.03 24.40 0.54
C LEU A 481 9.27 24.46 -0.38
N GLY A 482 10.36 23.84 0.04
CA GLY A 482 11.60 23.78 -0.76
C GLY A 482 11.44 23.06 -2.12
N ASN A 483 10.41 22.25 -2.27
CA ASN A 483 10.04 21.56 -3.51
C ASN A 483 9.07 22.36 -4.41
N GLY A 484 8.62 23.55 -4.00
CA GLY A 484 7.69 24.41 -4.74
C GLY A 484 6.21 24.20 -4.45
N GLU A 485 5.84 23.25 -3.59
CA GLU A 485 4.46 23.03 -3.14
C GLU A 485 3.99 24.13 -2.17
N ILE A 486 2.69 24.45 -2.16
CA ILE A 486 2.11 25.49 -1.30
C ILE A 486 1.20 24.83 -0.27
N ILE A 487 1.48 25.04 1.01
CA ILE A 487 0.59 24.67 2.12
C ILE A 487 -0.10 25.94 2.62
N ALA A 488 -1.43 25.89 2.72
CA ALA A 488 -2.26 26.96 3.23
C ALA A 488 -3.15 26.46 4.39
N ILE A 489 -3.46 27.36 5.33
CA ILE A 489 -4.49 27.15 6.34
C ILE A 489 -5.47 28.32 6.33
N ASP A 490 -6.72 28.05 6.70
CA ASP A 490 -7.68 29.11 6.97
C ASP A 490 -7.21 29.96 8.16
N PHE A 491 -7.38 31.28 8.04
CA PHE A 491 -6.99 32.28 9.02
C PHE A 491 -8.19 33.13 9.45
#